data_AF-A0A497ALZ9-F1
#
_entry.id   AF-A0A497ALZ9-F1
#
_cell.length_a   1.000
_cell.length_b   1.000
_cell.length_c   1.000
_cell.angle_alpha   90.00
_cell.angle_beta   90.00
_cell.angle_gamma   90.00
#
_symmetry.space_group_name_H-M   'P 1'
#
loop_
_entity.id
_entity.type
_entity.pdbx_description
1 polymer ?
#
loop_
_entity_poly.entity_id
_entity_poly.type
_entity_poly.pdbx_seq_one_letter_code
_entity_poly.pdbx_strand_id
1 'polypeptide(L)'
;KTGSVYYDNFLPTTPAFKKVIRYFYKYELYETQSYLTITVKVKCYDKDKNYIETKTIRTYEEEGHHILQPYQDDHTLCITTLADNTRYIRPEITIELKGGAIWLSYFYMYEPVRISKLYIDNRLDMNEHTIFNLPDPQSDDEAANKGYVDTALQDYDPTLKQYDSSTKPACDSSTVGMMILYNREDDNYYYQDVQVCMGNDNIAYQWVTLKTLQTLKGI
;
A
#
# COMPACT_ATOMS: atom_id res chain seq x y z
N LYS A 1 3.84 15.83 14.30
CA LYS A 1 3.05 15.16 15.38
C LYS A 1 3.84 13.96 15.85
N THR A 2 3.79 13.63 17.15
CA THR A 2 4.61 12.58 17.76
C THR A 2 3.93 11.22 17.56
N GLY A 3 4.41 10.41 16.62
CA GLY A 3 3.94 9.03 16.42
C GLY A 3 4.60 8.08 17.42
N SER A 4 3.83 7.42 18.28
CA SER A 4 4.34 6.36 19.18
C SER A 4 3.95 5.00 18.65
N VAL A 5 4.94 4.12 18.44
CA VAL A 5 4.73 2.74 17.97
C VAL A 5 4.71 1.78 19.16
N TYR A 6 3.64 0.98 19.29
CA TYR A 6 3.45 0.00 20.36
C TYR A 6 3.64 -1.44 19.84
N TYR A 7 4.51 -2.23 20.49
CA TYR A 7 4.88 -3.60 20.03
C TYR A 7 4.55 -4.73 21.01
N ASP A 8 3.73 -5.72 20.69
CA ASP A 8 3.33 -6.75 21.67
C ASP A 8 4.19 -8.04 21.71
N ASN A 9 5.49 -7.98 21.39
CA ASN A 9 6.33 -9.19 21.34
C ASN A 9 7.63 -9.09 22.15
N PHE A 10 7.86 -10.14 22.96
CA PHE A 10 8.94 -10.32 23.91
C PHE A 10 10.16 -10.99 23.25
N LEU A 11 11.32 -10.32 23.17
CA LEU A 11 12.54 -10.91 22.60
C LEU A 11 13.38 -11.64 23.67
N PRO A 12 13.65 -12.96 23.56
CA PRO A 12 14.40 -13.72 24.56
C PRO A 12 15.86 -13.26 24.65
N THR A 13 16.41 -13.14 25.86
CA THR A 13 17.83 -12.77 26.08
C THR A 13 18.62 -13.94 26.66
N THR A 14 19.81 -14.23 26.11
CA THR A 14 20.77 -15.19 26.69
C THR A 14 21.40 -14.65 27.98
N PRO A 15 21.81 -15.51 28.93
CA PRO A 15 22.38 -15.07 30.21
C PRO A 15 23.84 -14.62 30.00
N ALA A 16 24.18 -13.43 30.51
CA ALA A 16 25.55 -12.89 30.70
C ALA A 16 26.18 -11.96 29.63
N PHE A 17 25.46 -11.46 28.63
CA PHE A 17 25.97 -10.32 27.84
C PHE A 17 25.45 -8.98 28.36
N LYS A 18 26.32 -7.95 28.36
CA LYS A 18 25.87 -6.54 28.32
C LYS A 18 24.84 -6.43 27.19
N LYS A 19 23.58 -6.16 27.52
CA LYS A 19 22.47 -6.20 26.58
C LYS A 19 22.45 -4.90 25.79
N VAL A 20 23.02 -4.92 24.59
CA VAL A 20 23.17 -3.72 23.76
C VAL A 20 22.03 -3.68 22.73
N ILE A 21 21.26 -2.59 22.72
CA ILE A 21 20.34 -2.28 21.61
C ILE A 21 21.08 -1.37 20.65
N ARG A 22 21.37 -1.86 19.44
CA ARG A 22 22.06 -1.06 18.42
C ARG A 22 21.06 -0.61 17.37
N TYR A 23 21.04 0.69 17.08
CA TYR A 23 20.30 1.26 15.96
C TYR A 23 21.17 2.29 15.26
N PHE A 24 20.94 2.44 13.96
CA PHE A 24 21.71 3.29 13.07
C PHE A 24 20.75 4.17 12.32
N TYR A 25 21.09 5.45 12.22
CA TYR A 25 20.31 6.42 11.48
C TYR A 25 21.25 7.39 10.79
N LYS A 26 20.90 7.76 9.56
CA LYS A 26 21.51 8.89 8.86
C LYS A 26 20.43 9.93 8.61
N TYR A 27 20.70 11.17 9.00
CA TYR A 27 19.80 12.28 8.79
C TYR A 27 20.54 13.53 8.30
N GLU A 28 19.81 14.41 7.64
CA GLU A 28 20.32 15.71 7.17
C GLU A 28 19.30 16.80 7.56
N LEU A 29 19.79 17.90 8.15
CA LEU A 29 19.02 19.06 8.56
C LEU A 29 19.38 20.25 7.66
N TYR A 30 18.37 20.94 7.12
CA TYR A 30 18.58 22.01 6.13
C TYR A 30 18.12 23.41 6.58
N GLU A 31 17.46 23.51 7.74
CA GLU A 31 16.88 24.76 8.22
C GLU A 31 17.20 24.99 9.69
N THR A 32 17.51 26.24 10.02
CA THR A 32 17.65 26.72 11.40
C THR A 32 16.42 26.36 12.22
N GLN A 33 16.61 25.81 13.42
CA GLN A 33 15.58 25.24 14.31
C GLN A 33 15.08 23.82 13.96
N SER A 34 15.76 23.11 13.07
CA SER A 34 15.50 21.68 12.88
C SER A 34 16.22 20.84 13.91
N TYR A 35 15.53 19.84 14.46
CA TYR A 35 16.10 18.90 15.42
C TYR A 35 15.56 17.49 15.19
N LEU A 36 16.42 16.52 15.49
CA LEU A 36 16.08 15.10 15.52
C LEU A 36 16.10 14.64 16.97
N THR A 37 14.98 14.09 17.42
CA THR A 37 14.92 13.37 18.69
C THR A 37 14.64 11.91 18.44
N ILE A 38 15.55 11.03 18.86
CA ILE A 38 15.30 9.60 18.88
C ILE A 38 15.12 9.18 20.33
N THR A 39 13.91 8.74 20.66
CA THR A 39 13.60 8.16 21.96
C THR A 39 13.44 6.65 21.81
N VAL A 40 14.27 5.89 22.51
CA VAL A 40 14.13 4.45 22.64
C VAL A 40 13.70 4.13 24.07
N LYS A 41 12.48 3.62 24.23
CA LYS A 41 12.00 3.06 25.50
C LYS A 41 12.12 1.54 25.43
N VAL A 42 12.71 0.94 26.44
CA VAL A 42 12.91 -0.51 26.52
C VAL A 42 12.18 -1.01 27.75
N LYS A 43 11.02 -1.64 27.54
CA LYS A 43 10.31 -2.35 28.61
C LYS A 43 10.98 -3.70 28.81
N CYS A 44 11.39 -3.98 30.05
CA CYS A 44 12.12 -5.17 30.44
C CYS A 44 11.20 -6.09 31.25
N TYR A 45 11.27 -7.38 30.99
CA TYR A 45 10.45 -8.40 31.65
C TYR A 45 11.28 -9.60 32.09
N ASP A 46 10.87 -10.28 33.16
CA ASP A 46 11.52 -11.48 33.67
C ASP A 46 11.19 -12.74 32.85
N LYS A 47 11.66 -13.91 33.27
CA LYS A 47 11.39 -15.19 32.58
C LYS A 47 9.90 -15.54 32.48
N ASP A 48 9.09 -15.02 33.39
CA ASP A 48 7.66 -15.29 33.51
C ASP A 48 6.83 -14.16 32.84
N LYS A 49 7.51 -13.24 32.13
CA LYS A 49 6.96 -12.05 31.46
C LYS A 49 6.38 -11.00 32.41
N ASN A 50 6.74 -11.02 33.69
CA ASN A 50 6.39 -9.93 34.59
C ASN A 50 7.23 -8.70 34.28
N TYR A 51 6.60 -7.53 34.32
CA TYR A 51 7.28 -6.26 34.11
C TYR A 51 8.33 -6.03 35.21
N ILE A 52 9.54 -5.65 34.81
CA ILE A 52 10.64 -5.29 35.72
C ILE A 52 10.82 -3.77 35.74
N GLU A 53 11.16 -3.19 34.59
CA GLU A 53 11.50 -1.77 34.47
C GLU A 53 11.32 -1.25 33.03
N THR A 54 11.36 0.07 32.87
CA THR A 54 11.46 0.73 31.57
C THR A 54 12.75 1.56 31.56
N LYS A 55 13.66 1.28 30.64
CA LYS A 55 14.80 2.16 30.35
C LYS A 55 14.41 3.12 29.24
N THR A 56 14.60 4.42 29.45
CA THR A 56 14.40 5.43 28.39
C THR A 56 15.74 6.00 27.99
N ILE A 57 16.05 5.89 26.71
CA ILE A 57 17.18 6.53 26.05
C ILE A 57 16.60 7.66 25.21
N ARG A 58 17.19 8.85 25.31
CA ARG A 58 16.90 9.95 24.41
C ARG A 58 18.21 10.43 23.79
N THR A 59 18.29 10.35 22.48
CA THR A 59 19.32 11.03 21.70
C THR A 59 18.67 12.29 21.15
N TYR A 60 19.33 13.42 21.37
CA TYR A 60 18.89 14.72 20.91
C TYR A 60 20.01 15.33 20.09
N GLU A 61 19.70 15.67 18.85
CA GLU A 61 20.63 16.32 17.94
C GLU A 61 20.02 17.66 17.49
N GLU A 62 20.73 18.75 17.76
CA GLU A 62 20.45 20.10 17.29
C GLU A 62 21.52 20.51 16.27
N GLU A 63 21.20 21.52 15.47
CA GLU A 63 22.11 22.08 14.48
C GLU A 63 23.43 22.59 15.12
N GLY A 64 24.52 21.92 14.79
CA GLY A 64 25.78 22.53 14.37
C GLY A 64 26.07 21.99 12.97
N HIS A 65 26.62 22.79 12.05
CA HIS A 65 26.93 22.35 10.68
C HIS A 65 27.82 21.08 10.66
N HIS A 66 27.22 19.91 10.68
CA HIS A 66 27.88 18.65 10.41
C HIS A 66 27.49 18.27 8.99
N ILE A 67 28.28 18.74 8.02
CA ILE A 67 28.34 18.09 6.71
C ILE A 67 29.00 16.73 6.97
N LEU A 68 28.18 15.74 7.35
CA LEU A 68 28.64 14.38 7.49
C LEU A 68 29.05 13.90 6.10
N GLN A 69 30.36 13.73 5.90
CA GLN A 69 30.85 13.13 4.67
C GLN A 69 30.20 11.76 4.48
N PRO A 70 29.84 11.37 3.24
CA PRO A 70 28.91 10.28 2.99
C PRO A 70 29.40 8.87 3.36
N TYR A 71 30.52 8.72 4.08
CA TYR A 71 31.15 7.41 4.27
C TYR A 71 32.07 7.27 5.50
N GLN A 72 31.89 8.07 6.55
CA GLN A 72 32.54 7.78 7.85
C GLN A 72 31.48 7.57 8.92
N ASP A 73 31.14 6.30 9.14
CA ASP A 73 30.90 5.63 10.43
C ASP A 73 30.36 6.43 11.64
N ASP A 74 29.48 7.41 11.46
CA ASP A 74 28.78 8.04 12.59
C ASP A 74 27.58 7.19 13.03
N HIS A 75 27.96 6.07 13.64
CA HIS A 75 27.14 5.13 14.35
C HIS A 75 26.80 5.73 15.72
N THR A 76 25.65 6.37 15.92
CA THR A 76 25.21 6.68 17.29
C THR A 76 24.76 5.40 17.98
N LEU A 77 25.75 4.69 18.52
CA LEU A 77 25.57 3.48 19.30
C LEU A 77 25.03 3.86 20.69
N CYS A 78 23.73 3.72 20.90
CA CYS A 78 23.22 3.78 22.26
C CYS A 78 23.44 2.44 22.98
N ILE A 79 24.16 2.47 24.09
CA ILE A 79 24.31 1.30 24.98
C ILE A 79 23.58 1.58 26.28
N THR A 80 22.66 0.70 26.68
CA THR A 80 22.08 0.71 28.02
C THR A 80 22.34 -0.61 28.72
N THR A 81 22.40 -0.58 30.05
CA THR A 81 22.52 -1.80 30.86
C THR A 81 21.14 -2.11 31.44
N LEU A 82 20.66 -3.34 31.20
CA LEU A 82 19.37 -3.82 31.68
C LEU A 82 19.54 -4.56 33.01
N ALA A 83 18.48 -4.64 33.81
CA ALA A 83 18.48 -5.45 35.03
C ALA A 83 18.87 -6.92 34.76
N ASP A 84 19.62 -7.53 35.69
CA ASP A 84 20.21 -8.87 35.54
C ASP A 84 19.16 -9.97 35.33
N ASN A 85 17.97 -9.81 35.92
CA ASN A 85 16.84 -10.73 35.80
C ASN A 85 16.01 -10.53 34.52
N THR A 86 16.33 -9.53 33.68
CA THR A 86 15.63 -9.32 32.40
C THR A 86 15.82 -10.55 31.52
N ARG A 87 14.73 -11.11 31.00
CA ARG A 87 14.74 -12.21 30.02
C ARG A 87 14.08 -11.85 28.72
N TYR A 88 13.19 -10.88 28.75
CA TYR A 88 12.55 -10.38 27.57
C TYR A 88 12.57 -8.86 27.51
N ILE A 89 12.64 -8.32 26.30
CA ILE A 89 12.50 -6.89 26.05
C ILE A 89 11.40 -6.60 25.04
N ARG A 90 10.81 -5.41 25.18
CA ARG A 90 9.93 -4.76 24.21
C ARG A 90 10.47 -3.36 23.96
N PRO A 91 11.25 -3.16 22.86
CA PRO A 91 11.67 -1.84 22.46
C PRO A 91 10.49 -1.07 21.87
N GLU A 92 10.37 0.20 22.23
CA GLU A 92 9.45 1.19 21.67
C GLU A 92 10.32 2.34 21.18
N ILE A 93 10.40 2.50 19.86
CA ILE A 93 11.23 3.53 19.24
C ILE A 93 10.30 4.62 18.74
N THR A 94 10.61 5.85 19.12
CA THR A 94 9.94 7.06 18.68
C THR A 94 11.01 7.93 18.03
N ILE A 95 10.84 8.20 16.74
CA ILE A 95 11.66 9.16 16.00
C ILE A 95 10.78 10.39 15.82
N GLU A 96 11.20 11.50 16.40
CA GLU A 96 10.56 12.79 16.26
C GLU A 96 11.47 13.71 15.46
N LEU A 97 11.01 14.05 14.26
CA LEU A 97 11.62 15.05 13.39
C LEU A 97 10.81 16.33 13.55
N LYS A 98 11.45 17.44 13.92
CA LYS A 98 10.78 18.73 14.07
C LYS A 98 11.64 19.84 13.49
N GLY A 99 11.01 20.75 12.77
CA GLY A 99 11.70 21.77 11.97
C GLY A 99 11.27 21.68 10.51
N GLY A 100 12.08 22.29 9.64
CA GLY A 100 11.84 22.35 8.20
C GLY A 100 12.18 21.07 7.45
N ALA A 101 12.86 21.19 6.31
CA ALA A 101 13.28 20.04 5.51
C ALA A 101 14.26 19.11 6.27
N ILE A 102 13.77 17.93 6.67
CA ILE A 102 14.56 16.88 7.33
C ILE A 102 14.48 15.60 6.49
N TRP A 103 15.64 15.01 6.18
CA TRP A 103 15.72 13.78 5.42
C TRP A 103 16.30 12.67 6.30
N LEU A 104 15.52 11.63 6.58
CA LEU A 104 16.00 10.39 7.20
C LEU A 104 16.29 9.39 6.09
N SER A 105 17.56 9.16 5.78
CA SER A 105 17.94 8.30 4.64
C SER A 105 17.71 6.83 4.92
N TYR A 106 18.05 6.37 6.12
CA TYR A 106 17.79 5.01 6.56
C TYR A 106 17.70 4.94 8.09
N PHE A 107 16.91 4.00 8.58
CA PHE A 107 16.89 3.56 9.96
C PHE A 107 17.03 2.04 9.95
N TYR A 108 18.14 1.54 10.50
CA TYR A 108 18.44 0.11 10.50
C TYR A 108 18.56 -0.43 11.92
N MET A 109 17.94 -1.58 12.16
CA MET A 109 18.06 -2.36 13.39
C MET A 109 18.63 -3.74 13.06
N TYR A 110 19.70 -4.13 13.75
CA TYR A 110 20.35 -5.43 13.53
C TYR A 110 19.48 -6.62 13.94
N GLU A 111 18.57 -6.41 14.88
CA GLU A 111 17.66 -7.45 15.34
C GLU A 111 16.37 -7.42 14.51
N PRO A 112 15.77 -8.58 14.18
CA PRO A 112 14.57 -8.63 13.37
C PRO A 112 13.40 -7.96 14.10
N VAL A 113 13.12 -6.71 13.74
CA VAL A 113 11.94 -5.98 14.23
C VAL A 113 10.81 -6.15 13.22
N ARG A 114 9.70 -6.73 13.68
CA ARG A 114 8.45 -6.76 12.92
C ARG A 114 7.74 -5.42 13.12
N ILE A 115 7.55 -4.66 12.04
CA ILE A 115 6.72 -3.46 12.04
C ILE A 115 5.25 -3.91 12.03
N SER A 116 4.54 -3.73 13.15
CA SER A 116 3.14 -4.12 13.28
C SER A 116 2.17 -3.04 12.78
N LYS A 117 2.55 -1.76 12.90
CA LYS A 117 1.79 -0.60 12.46
C LYS A 117 2.74 0.50 12.02
N LEU A 118 2.42 1.15 10.90
CA LEU A 118 3.11 2.32 10.37
C LEU A 118 2.08 3.45 10.25
N TYR A 119 2.34 4.58 10.89
CA TYR A 119 1.52 5.79 10.78
C TYR A 119 2.19 6.77 9.81
N ILE A 120 1.48 7.16 8.76
CA ILE A 120 1.95 8.09 7.73
C ILE A 120 0.94 9.25 7.70
N ASP A 121 1.38 10.44 8.11
CA ASP A 121 0.50 11.62 8.22
C ASP A 121 0.16 12.26 6.84
N ASN A 122 0.77 11.79 5.75
CA ASN A 122 0.59 12.34 4.41
C ASN A 122 0.66 11.25 3.33
N ARG A 123 1.58 11.36 2.35
CA ARG A 123 1.70 10.41 1.24
C ARG A 123 2.75 9.35 1.51
N LEU A 124 2.44 8.12 1.13
CA LEU A 124 3.41 7.03 1.00
C LEU A 124 3.81 6.93 -0.49
N ASP A 125 5.09 7.12 -0.79
CA ASP A 125 5.66 6.88 -2.11
C ASP A 125 6.53 5.62 -2.05
N MET A 126 6.21 4.62 -2.86
CA MET A 126 6.95 3.36 -2.95
C MET A 126 8.04 3.37 -4.03
N ASN A 127 8.21 4.50 -4.75
CA ASN A 127 8.98 4.60 -5.98
C ASN A 127 8.58 3.47 -6.96
N GLU A 128 9.54 2.70 -7.44
CA GLU A 128 9.32 1.61 -8.41
C GLU A 128 9.19 0.22 -7.73
N HIS A 129 8.82 0.18 -6.44
CA HIS A 129 8.68 -1.08 -5.69
C HIS A 129 7.22 -1.49 -5.50
N THR A 130 7.00 -2.79 -5.36
CA THR A 130 5.69 -3.39 -5.14
C THR A 130 5.38 -3.58 -3.65
N ILE A 131 4.09 -3.53 -3.31
CA ILE A 131 3.56 -3.95 -2.01
C ILE A 131 3.03 -5.38 -2.16
N PHE A 132 3.58 -6.33 -1.41
CA PHE A 132 3.15 -7.73 -1.43
C PHE A 132 2.18 -8.07 -0.29
N ASN A 133 1.38 -9.12 -0.47
CA ASN A 133 0.44 -9.67 0.52
C ASN A 133 -0.66 -8.69 0.96
N LEU A 134 -1.13 -7.84 0.05
CA LEU A 134 -2.28 -6.95 0.28
C LEU A 134 -3.59 -7.76 0.11
N PRO A 135 -4.46 -7.84 1.13
CA PRO A 135 -5.76 -8.52 1.03
C PRO A 135 -6.73 -7.77 0.10
N ASP A 136 -7.89 -8.36 -0.19
CA ASP A 136 -8.94 -7.71 -0.96
C ASP A 136 -9.58 -6.55 -0.16
N PRO A 137 -9.78 -5.38 -0.77
CA PRO A 137 -10.37 -4.23 -0.08
C PRO A 137 -11.82 -4.54 0.34
N GLN A 138 -12.20 -4.12 1.54
CA GLN A 138 -13.54 -4.28 2.11
C GLN A 138 -14.32 -2.95 2.20
N SER A 139 -13.66 -1.81 1.93
CA SER A 139 -14.24 -0.46 1.95
C SER A 139 -13.56 0.47 0.95
N ASP A 140 -14.20 1.59 0.63
CA ASP A 140 -13.75 2.53 -0.42
C ASP A 140 -12.39 3.20 -0.11
N ASP A 141 -11.98 3.23 1.17
CA ASP A 141 -10.73 3.86 1.63
C ASP A 141 -9.55 2.86 1.66
N GLU A 142 -9.74 1.61 1.25
CA GLU A 142 -8.71 0.58 1.24
C GLU A 142 -7.96 0.50 -0.10
N ALA A 143 -6.66 0.17 -0.03
CA ALA A 143 -5.87 -0.07 -1.23
C ALA A 143 -6.31 -1.37 -1.91
N ALA A 144 -6.60 -1.30 -3.22
CA ALA A 144 -6.92 -2.47 -4.01
C ALA A 144 -5.68 -3.25 -4.43
N ASN A 145 -5.73 -4.58 -4.33
CA ASN A 145 -4.72 -5.46 -4.94
C ASN A 145 -5.07 -5.76 -6.42
N LYS A 146 -4.11 -6.29 -7.17
CA LYS A 146 -4.31 -6.59 -8.60
C LYS A 146 -5.39 -7.65 -8.85
N GLY A 147 -5.48 -8.67 -8.00
CA GLY A 147 -6.49 -9.73 -8.15
C GLY A 147 -7.91 -9.18 -8.06
N TYR A 148 -8.16 -8.32 -7.07
CA TYR A 148 -9.43 -7.60 -6.94
C TYR A 148 -9.78 -6.81 -8.21
N VAL A 149 -8.84 -6.02 -8.74
CA VAL A 149 -9.07 -5.19 -9.94
C VAL A 149 -9.34 -6.06 -11.17
N ASP A 150 -8.55 -7.12 -11.38
CA ASP A 150 -8.71 -7.99 -12.54
C ASP A 150 -10.06 -8.72 -12.51
N THR A 151 -10.54 -9.14 -11.33
CA THR A 151 -11.86 -9.76 -11.17
C THR A 151 -13.00 -8.74 -11.33
N ALA A 152 -12.86 -7.53 -10.78
CA ALA A 152 -13.87 -6.48 -10.94
C ALA A 152 -14.02 -6.04 -12.41
N LEU A 153 -12.95 -6.13 -13.20
CA LEU A 153 -12.94 -5.82 -14.63
C LEU A 153 -13.28 -7.02 -15.51
N GLN A 154 -13.51 -8.21 -14.95
CA GLN A 154 -13.78 -9.41 -15.75
C GLN A 154 -15.11 -9.33 -16.52
N ASP A 155 -16.05 -8.50 -16.05
CA ASP A 155 -17.29 -8.17 -16.75
C ASP A 155 -17.09 -7.11 -17.85
N TYR A 156 -15.94 -6.43 -17.87
CA TYR A 156 -15.54 -5.52 -18.92
C TYR A 156 -14.85 -6.30 -20.04
N ASP A 157 -15.65 -7.03 -20.82
CA ASP A 157 -15.18 -7.58 -22.09
C ASP A 157 -15.13 -6.45 -23.13
N PRO A 158 -13.93 -6.03 -23.60
CA PRO A 158 -13.82 -4.99 -24.63
C PRO A 158 -14.25 -5.49 -26.01
N THR A 159 -14.54 -6.78 -26.17
CA THR A 159 -15.13 -7.30 -27.40
C THR A 159 -16.62 -6.96 -27.41
N LEU A 160 -17.07 -6.33 -28.50
CA LEU A 160 -18.50 -6.12 -28.73
C LEU A 160 -19.17 -7.49 -28.70
N LYS A 161 -20.01 -7.72 -27.67
CA LYS A 161 -20.76 -8.97 -27.54
C LYS A 161 -21.54 -9.21 -28.83
N GLN A 162 -21.35 -10.40 -29.40
CA GLN A 162 -22.07 -10.84 -30.59
C GLN A 162 -23.38 -11.46 -30.15
N TYR A 163 -24.46 -11.08 -30.82
CA TYR A 163 -25.80 -11.57 -30.58
C TYR A 163 -26.40 -12.09 -31.87
N ASP A 164 -27.32 -13.03 -31.77
CA ASP A 164 -28.17 -13.51 -32.84
C ASP A 164 -29.64 -13.24 -32.52
N SER A 165 -30.54 -13.68 -33.40
CA SER A 165 -31.98 -13.48 -33.20
C SER A 165 -32.54 -14.08 -31.90
N SER A 166 -31.87 -15.08 -31.32
CA SER A 166 -32.31 -15.76 -30.10
C SER A 166 -31.79 -15.11 -28.81
N THR A 167 -30.68 -14.39 -28.89
CA THR A 167 -29.95 -13.83 -27.73
C THR A 167 -29.97 -12.31 -27.69
N LYS A 168 -30.46 -11.65 -28.74
CA LYS A 168 -30.47 -10.19 -28.84
C LYS A 168 -31.24 -9.55 -27.68
N PRO A 169 -30.62 -8.64 -26.91
CA PRO A 169 -31.31 -7.92 -25.84
C PRO A 169 -32.39 -6.99 -26.41
N ALA A 170 -33.44 -6.76 -25.61
CA ALA A 170 -34.41 -5.72 -25.91
C ALA A 170 -33.72 -4.35 -25.94
N CYS A 171 -34.16 -3.46 -26.83
CA CYS A 171 -33.75 -2.05 -26.79
C CYS A 171 -34.78 -1.30 -25.95
N ASP A 172 -34.35 -0.80 -24.79
CA ASP A 172 -35.15 -0.09 -23.79
C ASP A 172 -34.28 0.95 -23.04
N SER A 173 -34.85 1.60 -22.03
CA SER A 173 -34.17 2.64 -21.24
C SER A 173 -32.87 2.18 -20.57
N SER A 174 -32.70 0.88 -20.31
CA SER A 174 -31.51 0.31 -19.66
C SER A 174 -30.37 0.00 -20.64
N THR A 175 -30.69 -0.07 -21.94
CA THR A 175 -29.76 -0.49 -23.00
C THR A 175 -29.45 0.62 -24.00
N VAL A 176 -30.01 1.83 -23.84
CA VAL A 176 -29.66 2.98 -24.68
C VAL A 176 -28.15 3.22 -24.69
N GLY A 177 -27.58 3.41 -25.88
CA GLY A 177 -26.15 3.62 -26.08
C GLY A 177 -25.33 2.33 -26.11
N MET A 178 -25.92 1.18 -25.77
CA MET A 178 -25.27 -0.12 -25.96
C MET A 178 -25.05 -0.37 -27.45
N MET A 179 -23.81 -0.74 -27.79
CA MET A 179 -23.42 -1.16 -29.13
C MET A 179 -23.27 -2.68 -29.15
N ILE A 180 -23.80 -3.33 -30.20
CA ILE A 180 -23.73 -4.77 -30.37
C ILE A 180 -23.29 -5.13 -31.78
N LEU A 181 -22.76 -6.34 -31.92
CA LEU A 181 -22.67 -7.03 -33.21
C LEU A 181 -23.85 -7.99 -33.32
N TYR A 182 -24.72 -7.78 -34.29
CA TYR A 182 -25.90 -8.61 -34.51
C TYR A 182 -25.72 -9.46 -35.76
N ASN A 183 -25.62 -10.77 -35.57
CA ASN A 183 -25.53 -11.75 -36.63
C ASN A 183 -26.94 -12.17 -37.05
N ARG A 184 -27.23 -12.07 -38.34
CA ARG A 184 -28.47 -12.61 -38.93
C ARG A 184 -28.17 -13.26 -40.27
N GLU A 185 -29.05 -14.13 -40.72
CA GLU A 185 -28.89 -14.81 -41.99
C GLU A 185 -30.20 -14.85 -42.78
N ASP A 186 -30.08 -14.98 -44.08
CA ASP A 186 -31.15 -15.36 -44.98
C ASP A 186 -30.71 -16.57 -45.82
N ASP A 187 -31.48 -16.94 -46.84
CA ASP A 187 -31.20 -18.11 -47.67
C ASP A 187 -29.83 -18.04 -48.38
N ASN A 188 -29.29 -16.84 -48.62
CA ASN A 188 -28.14 -16.63 -49.49
C ASN A 188 -26.93 -15.99 -48.79
N TYR A 189 -27.13 -15.34 -47.63
CA TYR A 189 -26.11 -14.51 -46.98
C TYR A 189 -26.06 -14.66 -45.47
N TYR A 190 -24.85 -14.49 -44.93
CA TYR A 190 -24.59 -14.12 -43.54
C TYR A 190 -24.41 -12.61 -43.44
N TYR A 191 -25.07 -11.99 -42.45
CA TYR A 191 -24.94 -10.58 -42.13
C TYR A 191 -24.38 -10.40 -40.73
N GLN A 192 -23.46 -9.45 -40.58
CA GLN A 192 -23.03 -8.94 -39.29
C GLN A 192 -23.30 -7.42 -39.25
N ASP A 193 -24.27 -7.04 -38.43
CA ASP A 193 -24.72 -5.67 -38.27
C ASP A 193 -24.08 -5.07 -37.01
N VAL A 194 -23.42 -3.92 -37.12
CA VAL A 194 -23.10 -3.08 -35.95
C VAL A 194 -24.35 -2.29 -35.64
N GLN A 195 -24.98 -2.55 -34.50
CA GLN A 195 -26.21 -1.87 -34.08
C GLN A 195 -26.00 -1.11 -32.78
N VAL A 196 -26.72 -0.01 -32.62
CA VAL A 196 -26.80 0.75 -31.38
C VAL A 196 -28.26 0.91 -30.96
N CYS A 197 -28.55 0.73 -29.68
CA CYS A 197 -29.89 0.99 -29.15
C CYS A 197 -30.06 2.50 -28.97
N MET A 198 -31.05 3.06 -29.65
CA MET A 198 -31.39 4.48 -29.60
C MET A 198 -32.86 4.65 -29.24
N GLY A 199 -33.17 5.72 -28.51
CA GLY A 199 -34.54 6.04 -28.11
C GLY A 199 -34.56 6.82 -26.80
N ASN A 200 -35.73 7.28 -26.42
CA ASN A 200 -36.00 7.90 -25.13
C ASN A 200 -37.51 7.84 -24.84
N ASP A 201 -37.96 8.42 -23.73
CA ASP A 201 -39.38 8.38 -23.36
C ASP A 201 -40.32 9.06 -24.39
N ASN A 202 -39.77 9.87 -25.30
CA ASN A 202 -40.52 10.56 -26.35
C ASN A 202 -40.37 9.92 -27.74
N ILE A 203 -39.42 8.98 -27.92
CA ILE A 203 -39.10 8.32 -29.19
C ILE A 203 -38.92 6.84 -28.91
N ALA A 204 -39.74 5.99 -29.54
CA ALA A 204 -39.69 4.54 -29.35
C ALA A 204 -38.26 3.99 -29.41
N TYR A 205 -37.90 3.19 -28.40
CA TYR A 205 -36.62 2.50 -28.33
C TYR A 205 -36.50 1.50 -29.47
N GLN A 206 -35.43 1.62 -30.26
CA GLN A 206 -35.16 0.72 -31.37
C GLN A 206 -33.67 0.55 -31.63
N TRP A 207 -33.32 -0.62 -32.16
CA TRP A 207 -31.98 -0.91 -32.66
C TRP A 207 -31.78 -0.22 -34.00
N VAL A 208 -30.75 0.62 -34.09
CA VAL A 208 -30.34 1.31 -35.32
C VAL A 208 -29.08 0.66 -35.86
N THR A 209 -29.12 0.18 -37.09
CA THR A 209 -27.94 -0.38 -37.79
C THR A 209 -27.06 0.75 -38.30
N LEU A 210 -25.81 0.78 -37.86
CA LEU A 210 -24.79 1.74 -38.31
C LEU A 210 -24.00 1.21 -39.51
N LYS A 211 -23.72 -0.09 -39.52
CA LYS A 211 -22.94 -0.76 -40.56
C LYS A 211 -23.39 -2.20 -40.71
N THR A 212 -23.38 -2.70 -41.94
CA THR A 212 -23.63 -4.11 -42.26
C THR A 212 -22.43 -4.66 -43.02
N LEU A 213 -21.95 -5.84 -42.60
CA LEU A 213 -21.08 -6.68 -43.40
C LEU A 213 -21.91 -7.85 -43.92
N GLN A 214 -21.83 -8.12 -45.22
CA GLN A 214 -22.56 -9.18 -45.90
C GLN A 214 -21.56 -10.19 -46.49
N THR A 215 -21.80 -11.49 -46.30
CA THR A 215 -20.96 -12.59 -46.81
C THR A 215 -21.84 -13.65 -47.46
N LEU A 216 -21.48 -14.11 -48.67
CA LEU A 216 -22.26 -15.09 -49.43
C LEU A 216 -22.11 -16.50 -48.82
N LYS A 217 -23.20 -17.28 -48.77
CA LYS A 217 -23.16 -18.68 -48.35
C LYS A 217 -22.51 -19.54 -49.44
N GLY A 218 -21.46 -20.30 -49.08
CA GLY A 218 -20.89 -21.34 -49.95
C GLY A 218 -19.74 -20.93 -50.87
N ILE A 219 -18.95 -19.90 -50.51
CA ILE A 219 -17.61 -19.66 -51.08
C ILE A 219 -16.56 -20.22 -50.12
#